data_AF-A0A4Q9KUQ5-F1
#
_entry.id   AF-A0A4Q9KUQ5-F1
#
_cell.length_a   1.000
_cell.length_b   1.000
_cell.length_c   1.000
_cell.angle_alpha   90.00
_cell.angle_beta   90.00
_cell.angle_gamma   90.00
#
_symmetry.space_group_name_H-M   'P 1'
#
loop_
_entity.id
_entity.type
_entity.pdbx_description
1 polymer ?
#
loop_
_entity_poly.entity_id
_entity_poly.type
_entity_poly.pdbx_seq_one_letter_code
_entity_poly.pdbx_strand_id
1 'polypeptide(L)'
;MIKGANKKYSAVGRKEMVTFFYMYLATISLETVLVSGVLKKNVLVYLTSLQLSFANSTVFCLFIGGLTSTSLVDIGLLKSILIVRVVTFVYFVTSIVVIYMFLMAKNSFIICFFTFILNLGLAFLYLILQVLKLIRLDAEVWAYGTLIISALFFMSGILPLFFGSEYIALLSDRYLDGLFFFHLFIFCGIIMIHKYWLSVCENEAECISLIVKGEIKNV
;
A
#
# COMPACT_ATOMS: atom_id res chain seq x y z
N MET A 1 -3.08 -15.69 0.36
CA MET A 1 -2.12 -14.60 0.63
C MET A 1 -1.36 -14.79 1.95
N ILE A 2 -2.01 -14.65 3.12
CA ILE A 2 -1.33 -14.66 4.44
C ILE A 2 -0.62 -16.00 4.74
N LYS A 3 -1.22 -17.15 4.38
CA LYS A 3 -0.58 -18.48 4.55
C LYS A 3 0.59 -18.72 3.60
N GLY A 4 0.61 -18.11 2.41
CA GLY A 4 1.70 -18.23 1.42
C GLY A 4 2.96 -17.51 1.89
N ALA A 5 2.79 -16.34 2.52
CA ALA A 5 3.88 -15.65 3.22
C ALA A 5 4.50 -16.51 4.33
N ASN A 6 3.75 -17.47 4.90
CA ASN A 6 4.21 -18.28 6.01
C ASN A 6 5.12 -19.47 5.66
N LYS A 7 5.18 -19.91 4.39
CA LYS A 7 5.81 -21.18 3.99
C LYS A 7 7.23 -21.10 3.42
N LYS A 8 7.70 -19.96 2.89
CA LYS A 8 9.08 -19.82 2.38
C LYS A 8 10.02 -19.33 3.50
N TYR A 9 11.17 -20.00 3.65
CA TYR A 9 12.19 -19.70 4.67
C TYR A 9 12.94 -18.40 4.32
N SER A 10 12.99 -17.49 5.30
CA SER A 10 13.96 -16.38 5.45
C SER A 10 14.02 -15.30 4.35
N ALA A 11 13.07 -14.36 4.34
CA ALA A 11 13.28 -13.03 3.75
C ALA A 11 12.87 -11.92 4.73
N VAL A 12 13.77 -10.94 4.89
CA VAL A 12 13.71 -9.79 5.81
C VAL A 12 12.40 -9.00 5.69
N GLY A 13 11.77 -8.99 4.52
CA GLY A 13 10.56 -8.22 4.22
C GLY A 13 9.19 -8.87 4.52
N ARG A 14 9.12 -10.13 4.98
CA ARG A 14 7.83 -10.84 5.16
C ARG A 14 6.89 -10.12 6.14
N LYS A 15 7.43 -9.73 7.29
CA LYS A 15 6.59 -9.20 8.39
C LYS A 15 6.12 -7.77 8.10
N GLU A 16 6.83 -7.02 7.26
CA GLU A 16 6.45 -5.68 6.81
C GLU A 16 5.25 -5.77 5.86
N MET A 17 5.30 -6.68 4.87
CA MET A 17 4.17 -6.92 3.97
C MET A 17 2.92 -7.41 4.70
N VAL A 18 3.08 -8.26 5.72
CA VAL A 18 1.95 -8.68 6.56
C VAL A 18 1.31 -7.48 7.27
N THR A 19 2.12 -6.54 7.78
CA THR A 19 1.62 -5.32 8.45
C THR A 19 0.83 -4.45 7.46
N PHE A 20 1.33 -4.30 6.23
CA PHE A 20 0.63 -3.61 5.15
C PHE A 20 -0.75 -4.24 4.84
N PHE A 21 -0.82 -5.57 4.68
CA PHE A 21 -2.10 -6.25 4.41
C PHE A 21 -3.11 -6.09 5.56
N TYR A 22 -2.65 -6.09 6.82
CA TYR A 22 -3.54 -5.86 7.95
C TYR A 22 -4.11 -4.43 7.96
N MET A 23 -3.30 -3.41 7.65
CA MET A 23 -3.78 -2.02 7.55
C MET A 23 -4.77 -1.83 6.39
N TYR A 24 -4.50 -2.45 5.25
CA TYR A 24 -5.41 -2.43 4.10
C TYR A 24 -6.75 -3.11 4.43
N LEU A 25 -6.72 -4.28 5.08
CA LEU A 25 -7.92 -4.99 5.49
C LEU A 25 -8.73 -4.17 6.51
N ALA A 26 -8.05 -3.51 7.46
CA ALA A 26 -8.70 -2.59 8.39
C ALA A 26 -9.43 -1.45 7.66
N THR A 27 -8.79 -0.87 6.64
CA THR A 27 -9.38 0.19 5.80
C THR A 27 -10.67 -0.28 5.12
N ILE A 28 -10.65 -1.44 4.46
CA ILE A 28 -11.85 -2.00 3.80
C ILE A 28 -12.94 -2.30 4.83
N SER A 29 -12.59 -2.90 5.97
CA SER A 29 -13.58 -3.24 6.99
C SER A 29 -14.32 -2.00 7.51
N LEU A 30 -13.59 -0.89 7.74
CA LEU A 30 -14.20 0.37 8.14
C LEU A 30 -15.03 1.00 7.02
N GLU A 31 -14.58 0.89 5.77
CA GLU A 31 -15.34 1.37 4.61
C GLU A 31 -16.72 0.71 4.52
N THR A 32 -16.78 -0.63 4.67
CA THR A 32 -18.06 -1.35 4.60
C THR A 32 -19.05 -0.88 5.68
N VAL A 33 -18.55 -0.52 6.86
CA VAL A 33 -19.36 0.06 7.94
C VAL A 33 -19.81 1.48 7.57
N LEU A 34 -18.96 2.27 6.94
CA LEU A 34 -19.27 3.63 6.51
C LEU A 34 -20.36 3.67 5.43
N VAL A 35 -20.27 2.78 4.44
CA VAL A 35 -21.22 2.66 3.32
C VAL A 35 -22.60 2.19 3.78
N SER A 36 -22.70 1.50 4.92
CA SER A 36 -24.00 1.02 5.45
C SER A 36 -24.99 2.14 5.78
N GLY A 37 -24.53 3.38 5.98
CA GLY A 37 -25.41 4.54 6.23
C GLY A 37 -26.15 4.54 7.58
N VAL A 38 -25.93 3.54 8.45
CA VAL A 38 -26.66 3.35 9.72
C VAL A 38 -26.20 4.34 10.83
N LEU A 39 -25.16 5.12 10.57
CA LEU A 39 -24.42 5.85 11.60
C LEU A 39 -24.97 7.27 11.86
N LYS A 40 -24.97 7.67 13.14
CA LYS A 40 -25.26 9.05 13.55
C LYS A 40 -24.16 10.01 13.06
N LYS A 41 -24.52 11.26 12.76
CA LYS A 41 -23.60 12.29 12.24
C LYS A 41 -22.30 12.46 13.03
N ASN A 42 -22.35 12.44 14.36
CA ASN A 42 -21.14 12.57 15.19
C ASN A 42 -20.22 11.34 15.04
N VAL A 43 -20.79 10.14 15.02
CA VAL A 43 -20.05 8.88 14.88
C VAL A 43 -19.46 8.75 13.46
N LEU A 44 -20.17 9.26 12.46
CA LEU A 44 -19.71 9.31 11.07
C LEU A 44 -18.40 10.07 10.95
N VAL A 45 -18.29 11.27 11.54
CA VAL A 45 -17.08 12.09 11.48
C VAL A 45 -15.86 11.36 12.06
N TYR A 46 -16.02 10.71 13.22
CA TYR A 46 -14.94 9.92 13.82
C TYR A 46 -14.54 8.73 12.95
N LEU A 47 -15.52 7.97 12.46
CA LEU A 47 -15.23 6.79 11.63
C LEU A 47 -14.62 7.15 10.28
N THR A 48 -15.07 8.22 9.62
CA THR A 48 -14.45 8.73 8.38
C THR A 48 -13.00 9.16 8.63
N SER A 49 -12.74 9.88 9.72
CA SER A 49 -11.36 10.27 10.04
C SER A 49 -10.46 9.06 10.30
N LEU A 50 -10.98 8.03 10.97
CA LEU A 50 -10.28 6.78 11.21
C LEU A 50 -9.99 6.02 9.92
N GLN A 51 -11.00 5.86 9.06
CA GLN A 51 -10.92 5.13 7.78
C GLN A 51 -9.92 5.79 6.82
N LEU A 52 -9.99 7.11 6.64
CA LEU A 52 -9.03 7.84 5.82
C LEU A 52 -7.60 7.77 6.37
N SER A 53 -7.44 7.75 7.70
CA SER A 53 -6.11 7.62 8.32
C SER A 53 -5.51 6.24 8.12
N PHE A 54 -6.32 5.18 8.19
CA PHE A 54 -5.87 3.84 7.84
C PHE A 54 -5.47 3.74 6.36
N ALA A 55 -6.23 4.37 5.46
CA ALA A 55 -5.87 4.45 4.05
C ALA A 55 -4.51 5.14 3.84
N ASN A 56 -4.30 6.31 4.44
CA ASN A 56 -3.03 7.05 4.35
C ASN A 56 -1.86 6.28 4.96
N SER A 57 -2.07 5.69 6.14
CA SER A 57 -1.04 4.88 6.80
C SER A 57 -0.69 3.62 6.00
N THR A 58 -1.62 3.06 5.21
CA THR A 58 -1.36 1.90 4.36
C THR A 58 -0.37 2.25 3.24
N VAL A 59 -0.59 3.37 2.54
CA VAL A 59 0.32 3.85 1.49
C VAL A 59 1.67 4.24 2.06
N PHE A 60 1.68 4.92 3.22
CA PHE A 60 2.92 5.28 3.90
C PHE A 60 3.71 4.05 4.39
N CYS A 61 3.03 3.02 4.89
CA CYS A 61 3.66 1.75 5.26
C CYS A 61 4.32 1.08 4.06
N LEU A 62 3.69 1.13 2.89
CA LEU A 62 4.24 0.59 1.65
C LEU A 62 5.49 1.37 1.22
N PHE A 63 5.47 2.71 1.30
CA PHE A 63 6.63 3.55 1.03
C PHE A 63 7.81 3.27 1.96
N ILE A 64 7.59 3.26 3.29
CA ILE A 64 8.63 3.00 4.29
C ILE A 64 9.16 1.56 4.19
N GLY A 65 8.30 0.57 3.94
CA GLY A 65 8.72 -0.81 3.68
C GLY A 65 9.62 -0.91 2.45
N GLY A 66 9.31 -0.14 1.39
CA GLY A 66 10.16 -0.04 0.21
C GLY A 66 11.56 0.52 0.52
N LEU A 67 11.64 1.65 1.23
CA LEU A 67 12.91 2.25 1.66
C LEU A 67 13.75 1.29 2.51
N THR A 68 13.11 0.68 3.49
CA THR A 68 13.71 -0.28 4.42
C THR A 68 14.31 -1.46 3.68
N SER A 69 13.61 -1.98 2.67
CA SER A 69 14.10 -3.08 1.83
C SER A 69 15.33 -2.74 0.96
N THR A 70 15.66 -1.46 0.80
CA THR A 70 16.83 -1.00 0.00
C THR A 70 18.01 -0.54 0.84
N SER A 71 17.80 -0.18 2.11
CA SER A 71 18.81 0.50 2.94
C SER A 71 19.19 -0.26 4.21
N LEU A 72 18.43 -1.28 4.62
CA LEU A 72 18.63 -1.97 5.90
C LEU A 72 19.10 -3.43 5.76
N VAL A 73 19.74 -3.80 4.65
CA VAL A 73 20.53 -5.05 4.61
C VAL A 73 21.64 -5.00 5.67
N ASP A 74 22.14 -3.80 6.01
CA ASP A 74 23.26 -3.59 6.93
C ASP A 74 22.87 -3.44 8.41
N ILE A 75 21.58 -3.23 8.73
CA ILE A 75 21.10 -3.03 10.11
C ILE A 75 20.14 -4.17 10.46
N GLY A 76 20.53 -5.00 11.43
CA GLY A 76 19.86 -6.25 11.77
C GLY A 76 18.32 -6.27 11.74
N LEU A 77 17.81 -7.43 11.32
CA LEU A 77 16.41 -7.77 11.00
C LEU A 77 15.34 -7.37 12.03
N LEU A 78 15.65 -7.45 13.32
CA LEU A 78 14.70 -7.16 14.41
C LEU A 78 14.49 -5.66 14.64
N LYS A 79 15.51 -4.83 14.36
CA LYS A 79 15.39 -3.37 14.49
C LYS A 79 14.57 -2.78 13.35
N SER A 80 14.76 -3.29 12.14
CA SER A 80 14.06 -2.88 10.93
C SER A 80 12.54 -2.86 11.09
N ILE A 81 11.96 -3.99 11.52
CA ILE A 81 10.50 -4.11 11.63
C ILE A 81 9.89 -3.17 12.67
N LEU A 82 10.62 -2.94 13.77
CA LEU A 82 10.15 -2.09 14.85
C LEU A 82 10.15 -0.63 14.39
N ILE A 83 11.16 -0.22 13.63
CA ILE A 83 11.21 1.12 13.01
C ILE A 83 10.02 1.31 12.07
N VAL A 84 9.76 0.36 11.16
CA VAL A 84 8.62 0.45 10.23
C VAL A 84 7.30 0.59 11.00
N ARG A 85 7.09 -0.22 12.03
CA ARG A 85 5.85 -0.18 12.84
C ARG A 85 5.71 1.12 13.64
N VAL A 86 6.78 1.60 14.26
CA VAL A 86 6.71 2.84 15.07
C VAL A 86 6.48 4.04 14.16
N VAL A 87 7.22 4.13 13.05
CA VAL A 87 7.10 5.25 12.10
C VAL A 87 5.72 5.27 11.43
N THR A 88 5.19 4.11 11.04
CA THR A 88 3.83 4.01 10.50
C THR A 88 2.76 4.32 11.54
N PHE A 89 2.93 3.89 12.80
CA PHE A 89 2.01 4.20 13.88
C PHE A 89 1.99 5.70 14.20
N VAL A 90 3.15 6.36 14.25
CA VAL A 90 3.23 7.82 14.44
C VAL A 90 2.52 8.54 13.29
N TYR A 91 2.73 8.12 12.05
CA TYR A 91 2.05 8.70 10.88
C TYR A 91 0.53 8.46 10.90
N PHE A 92 0.08 7.31 11.38
CA PHE A 92 -1.33 7.04 11.59
C PHE A 92 -1.97 7.98 12.63
N VAL A 93 -1.30 8.20 13.77
CA VAL A 93 -1.81 9.12 14.81
C VAL A 93 -1.86 10.56 14.29
N THR A 94 -0.81 11.02 13.60
CA THR A 94 -0.78 12.38 13.05
C THR A 94 -1.84 12.57 11.97
N SER A 95 -2.04 11.58 11.08
CA SER A 95 -3.08 11.64 10.05
C SER A 95 -4.49 11.70 10.65
N ILE A 96 -4.79 10.96 11.73
CA ILE A 96 -6.09 11.04 12.42
C ILE A 96 -6.35 12.47 12.90
N VAL A 97 -5.39 13.05 13.61
CA VAL A 97 -5.55 14.39 14.20
C VAL A 97 -5.78 15.45 13.12
N VAL A 98 -4.97 15.40 12.06
CA VAL A 98 -5.07 16.33 10.91
C VAL A 98 -6.44 16.19 10.22
N ILE A 99 -6.82 14.97 9.85
CA ILE A 99 -8.08 14.72 9.11
C ILE A 99 -9.29 15.10 9.97
N TYR A 100 -9.30 14.72 11.24
CA TYR A 100 -10.39 15.06 12.15
C TYR A 100 -10.56 16.57 12.32
N MET A 101 -9.46 17.30 12.50
CA MET A 101 -9.47 18.77 12.63
C MET A 101 -10.06 19.43 11.37
N PHE A 102 -9.61 19.01 10.18
CA PHE A 102 -10.09 19.61 8.93
C PHE A 102 -11.51 19.17 8.54
N LEU A 103 -11.94 17.98 8.97
CA LEU A 103 -13.32 17.52 8.82
C LEU A 103 -14.29 18.34 9.69
N MET A 104 -13.88 18.70 10.91
CA MET A 104 -14.63 19.62 11.77
C MET A 104 -14.65 21.05 11.21
N ALA A 105 -13.54 21.50 10.62
CA ALA A 105 -13.45 22.80 9.96
C ALA A 105 -14.18 22.87 8.60
N LYS A 106 -14.74 21.74 8.12
CA LYS A 106 -15.41 21.59 6.80
C LYS A 106 -14.56 22.06 5.61
N ASN A 107 -13.24 21.93 5.71
CA ASN A 107 -12.34 22.32 4.63
C ASN A 107 -12.01 21.13 3.74
N SER A 108 -12.87 20.87 2.76
CA SER A 108 -12.76 19.73 1.85
C SER A 108 -11.48 19.70 1.02
N PHE A 109 -10.91 20.87 0.72
CA PHE A 109 -9.68 20.97 -0.08
C PHE A 109 -8.48 20.32 0.63
N ILE A 110 -8.32 20.59 1.92
CA ILE A 110 -7.19 20.09 2.70
C ILE A 110 -7.29 18.57 2.91
N ILE A 111 -8.51 18.07 3.13
CA ILE A 111 -8.77 16.63 3.28
C ILE A 111 -8.44 15.91 1.96
N CYS A 112 -8.87 16.46 0.83
CA CYS A 112 -8.59 15.90 -0.50
C CYS A 112 -7.08 15.93 -0.80
N PHE A 113 -6.41 17.04 -0.51
CA PHE A 113 -4.96 17.16 -0.69
C PHE A 113 -4.19 16.13 0.13
N PHE A 114 -4.52 16.00 1.42
CA PHE A 114 -3.83 15.10 2.32
C PHE A 114 -4.12 13.61 2.03
N THR A 115 -5.31 13.29 1.52
CA THR A 115 -5.72 11.90 1.25
C THR A 115 -5.37 11.44 -0.15
N PHE A 116 -5.48 12.29 -1.17
CA PHE A 116 -5.24 11.86 -2.56
C PHE A 116 -3.86 12.27 -3.05
N ILE A 117 -3.53 13.57 -2.99
CA ILE A 117 -2.30 14.09 -3.58
C ILE A 117 -1.07 13.57 -2.84
N LEU A 118 -1.10 13.59 -1.50
CA LEU A 118 0.01 13.09 -0.70
C LEU A 118 0.23 11.58 -0.91
N ASN A 119 -0.84 10.78 -0.88
CA ASN A 119 -0.74 9.34 -1.14
C ASN A 119 -0.26 9.03 -2.56
N LEU A 120 -0.71 9.78 -3.57
CA LEU A 120 -0.22 9.65 -4.94
C LEU A 120 1.29 9.93 -5.02
N GLY A 121 1.76 10.98 -4.33
CA GLY A 121 3.19 11.30 -4.23
C GLY A 121 4.00 10.19 -3.56
N LEU A 122 3.51 9.64 -2.44
CA LEU A 122 4.16 8.52 -1.74
C LEU A 122 4.21 7.24 -2.59
N ALA A 123 3.10 6.92 -3.28
CA ALA A 123 3.03 5.77 -4.18
C ALA A 123 4.01 5.94 -5.36
N PHE A 124 4.11 7.14 -5.92
CA PHE A 124 5.05 7.43 -7.00
C PHE A 124 6.51 7.32 -6.54
N LEU A 125 6.85 7.88 -5.37
CA LEU A 125 8.18 7.72 -4.77
C LEU A 125 8.51 6.25 -4.51
N TYR A 126 7.55 5.46 -4.02
CA TYR A 126 7.72 4.02 -3.87
C TYR A 126 8.05 3.34 -5.22
N LEU A 127 7.32 3.65 -6.29
CA LEU A 127 7.58 3.06 -7.61
C LEU A 127 9.00 3.38 -8.09
N ILE A 128 9.46 4.63 -7.93
CA ILE A 128 10.84 5.02 -8.28
C ILE A 128 11.86 4.18 -7.49
N LEU A 129 11.70 4.10 -6.17
CA LEU A 129 12.61 3.34 -5.31
C LEU A 129 12.68 1.88 -5.70
N GLN A 130 11.54 1.27 -6.02
CA GLN A 130 11.49 -0.13 -6.44
C GLN A 130 12.09 -0.36 -7.82
N VAL A 131 11.89 0.54 -8.78
CA VAL A 131 12.58 0.46 -10.08
C VAL A 131 14.10 0.56 -9.90
N LEU A 132 14.58 1.49 -9.07
CA LEU A 132 16.00 1.61 -8.74
C LEU A 132 16.56 0.37 -8.02
N LYS A 133 15.74 -0.31 -7.21
CA LYS A 133 16.10 -1.59 -6.58
C LYS A 133 16.23 -2.69 -7.64
N LEU A 134 15.28 -2.78 -8.56
CA LEU A 134 15.26 -3.81 -9.60
C LEU A 134 16.44 -3.69 -10.56
N ILE A 135 16.84 -2.46 -10.91
CA ILE A 135 18.02 -2.20 -11.75
C ILE A 135 19.29 -2.68 -11.04
N ARG A 136 19.41 -2.46 -9.73
CA ARG A 136 20.58 -2.90 -8.94
C ARG A 136 20.66 -4.42 -8.76
N LEU A 137 19.53 -5.12 -8.86
CA LEU A 137 19.43 -6.56 -8.66
C LEU A 137 19.44 -7.35 -9.98
N ASP A 138 19.57 -6.68 -11.13
CA ASP A 138 19.41 -7.28 -12.46
C ASP A 138 18.20 -8.23 -12.53
N ALA A 139 17.07 -7.75 -11.99
CA ALA A 139 15.89 -8.58 -11.81
C ALA A 139 15.23 -8.97 -13.15
N GLU A 140 14.56 -10.11 -13.14
CA GLU A 140 13.77 -10.59 -14.28
C GLU A 140 12.70 -9.59 -14.76
N VAL A 141 12.40 -9.63 -16.06
CA VAL A 141 11.40 -8.76 -16.72
C VAL A 141 10.01 -8.86 -16.06
N TRP A 142 9.69 -10.02 -15.48
CA TRP A 142 8.43 -10.23 -14.78
C TRP A 142 8.24 -9.29 -13.57
N ALA A 143 9.31 -9.01 -12.82
CA ALA A 143 9.26 -8.09 -11.68
C ALA A 143 8.94 -6.66 -12.13
N TYR A 144 9.51 -6.20 -13.25
CA TYR A 144 9.19 -4.90 -13.84
C TYR A 144 7.73 -4.85 -14.31
N GLY A 145 7.27 -5.90 -15.00
CA GLY A 145 5.90 -5.98 -15.51
C GLY A 145 4.86 -5.91 -14.39
N THR A 146 5.07 -6.66 -13.29
CA THR A 146 4.12 -6.64 -12.16
C THR A 146 4.03 -5.27 -11.49
N LEU A 147 5.13 -4.53 -11.40
CA LEU A 147 5.17 -3.19 -10.85
C LEU A 147 4.45 -2.16 -11.74
N ILE A 148 4.66 -2.22 -13.06
CA ILE A 148 3.96 -1.35 -14.02
C ILE A 148 2.46 -1.62 -14.00
N ILE A 149 2.05 -2.89 -14.01
CA ILE A 149 0.62 -3.25 -13.97
C ILE A 149 -0.02 -2.78 -12.66
N SER A 150 0.70 -2.84 -11.54
CA SER A 150 0.21 -2.27 -10.28
C SER A 150 -0.02 -0.76 -10.39
N ALA A 151 0.91 -0.02 -11.00
CA ALA A 151 0.77 1.43 -11.18
C ALA A 151 -0.41 1.78 -12.07
N LEU A 152 -0.62 1.02 -13.15
CA LEU A 152 -1.77 1.19 -14.04
C LEU A 152 -3.10 0.96 -13.30
N PHE A 153 -3.20 -0.10 -12.49
CA PHE A 153 -4.40 -0.35 -11.68
C PHE A 153 -4.63 0.71 -10.60
N PHE A 154 -3.57 1.25 -10.01
CA PHE A 154 -3.70 2.34 -9.05
C PHE A 154 -4.27 3.61 -9.70
N MET A 155 -3.74 3.98 -10.88
CA MET A 155 -4.25 5.11 -11.66
C MET A 155 -5.68 4.88 -12.14
N SER A 156 -6.01 3.67 -12.62
CA SER A 156 -7.36 3.34 -13.06
C SER A 156 -8.38 3.29 -11.91
N GLY A 157 -7.93 3.09 -10.67
CA GLY A 157 -8.79 3.19 -9.49
C GLY A 157 -9.16 4.63 -9.14
N ILE A 158 -8.23 5.57 -9.26
CA ILE A 158 -8.44 6.99 -8.92
C ILE A 158 -9.35 7.70 -9.93
N LEU A 159 -9.23 7.36 -11.21
CA LEU A 159 -9.99 8.01 -12.30
C LEU A 159 -11.52 7.99 -12.11
N PRO A 160 -12.15 6.84 -11.79
CA PRO A 160 -13.58 6.75 -11.45
C PRO A 160 -14.04 7.71 -10.38
N LEU A 161 -13.19 8.00 -9.38
CA LEU A 161 -13.57 8.81 -8.23
C LEU A 161 -13.74 10.30 -8.56
N PHE A 162 -12.94 10.81 -9.51
CA PHE A 162 -12.92 12.23 -9.87
C PHE A 162 -13.71 12.54 -11.15
N PHE A 163 -13.59 11.67 -12.17
CA PHE A 163 -14.16 11.93 -13.50
C PHE A 163 -15.27 10.96 -13.88
N GLY A 164 -15.29 9.76 -13.27
CA GLY A 164 -16.14 8.67 -13.73
C GLY A 164 -17.47 8.49 -12.99
N SER A 165 -17.66 9.10 -11.81
CA SER A 165 -18.78 8.74 -10.93
C SER A 165 -20.15 8.93 -11.59
N GLU A 166 -20.39 10.04 -12.28
CA GLU A 166 -21.67 10.31 -12.96
C GLU A 166 -21.88 9.41 -14.18
N TYR A 167 -20.82 9.20 -14.98
CA TYR A 167 -20.87 8.35 -16.16
C TYR A 167 -21.13 6.89 -15.78
N ILE A 168 -20.45 6.39 -14.74
CA ILE A 168 -20.61 5.02 -14.24
C ILE A 168 -22.02 4.82 -13.67
N ALA A 169 -22.56 5.80 -12.95
CA ALA A 169 -23.92 5.75 -12.43
C ALA A 169 -24.96 5.74 -13.56
N LEU A 170 -24.73 6.48 -14.65
CA LEU A 170 -25.64 6.53 -15.80
C LEU A 170 -25.56 5.25 -16.66
N LEU A 171 -24.37 4.67 -16.83
CA LEU A 171 -24.15 3.43 -17.60
C LEU A 171 -24.62 2.16 -16.88
N SER A 172 -24.71 2.19 -15.56
CA SER A 172 -25.07 1.02 -14.73
C SER A 172 -26.48 1.07 -14.14
N ASP A 173 -27.36 1.97 -14.64
CA ASP A 173 -28.69 2.20 -14.07
C ASP A 173 -28.65 2.45 -12.54
N ARG A 174 -27.61 3.15 -12.07
CA ARG A 174 -27.33 3.46 -10.65
C ARG A 174 -27.12 2.25 -9.74
N TYR A 175 -26.88 1.05 -10.29
CA TYR A 175 -26.51 -0.12 -9.48
C TYR A 175 -25.05 -0.09 -9.02
N LEU A 176 -24.15 0.49 -9.81
CA LEU A 176 -22.72 0.56 -9.50
C LEU A 176 -22.27 2.00 -9.27
N ASP A 177 -21.45 2.17 -8.24
CA ASP A 177 -20.87 3.45 -7.85
C ASP A 177 -19.36 3.50 -8.17
N GLY A 178 -18.82 4.69 -8.33
CA GLY A 178 -17.38 4.91 -8.55
C GLY A 178 -16.52 4.34 -7.42
N LEU A 179 -17.03 4.33 -6.18
CA LEU A 179 -16.37 3.71 -5.02
C LEU A 179 -16.14 2.20 -5.19
N PHE A 180 -17.08 1.49 -5.82
CA PHE A 180 -16.93 0.05 -6.08
C PHE A 180 -15.74 -0.21 -7.03
N PHE A 181 -15.68 0.53 -8.14
CA PHE A 181 -14.57 0.42 -9.09
C PHE A 181 -13.25 0.86 -8.48
N PHE A 182 -13.24 1.90 -7.65
CA PHE A 182 -12.06 2.31 -6.89
C PHE A 182 -11.51 1.13 -6.06
N HIS A 183 -12.34 0.48 -5.25
CA HIS A 183 -11.89 -0.66 -4.44
C HIS A 183 -11.46 -1.87 -5.27
N LEU A 184 -12.16 -2.16 -6.37
CA LEU A 184 -11.82 -3.27 -7.27
C LEU A 184 -10.42 -3.06 -7.87
N PHE A 185 -10.16 -1.89 -8.45
CA PHE A 185 -8.87 -1.60 -9.08
C PHE A 185 -7.74 -1.51 -8.07
N ILE A 186 -7.97 -0.90 -6.91
CA ILE A 186 -6.98 -0.86 -5.81
C ILE A 186 -6.66 -2.28 -5.33
N PHE A 187 -7.66 -3.15 -5.19
CA PHE A 187 -7.45 -4.56 -4.83
C PHE A 187 -6.59 -5.30 -5.86
N CYS A 188 -6.89 -5.13 -7.16
CA CYS A 188 -6.06 -5.67 -8.24
C CYS A 188 -4.61 -5.15 -8.17
N GLY A 189 -4.41 -3.85 -7.93
CA GLY A 189 -3.08 -3.27 -7.74
C GLY A 189 -2.32 -3.91 -6.58
N ILE A 190 -3.00 -4.13 -5.45
CA ILE A 190 -2.41 -4.75 -4.26
C ILE A 190 -2.01 -6.20 -4.50
N ILE A 191 -2.78 -6.96 -5.28
CA ILE A 191 -2.38 -8.31 -5.72
C ILE A 191 -1.10 -8.25 -6.55
N MET A 192 -0.97 -7.25 -7.43
CA MET A 192 0.23 -7.10 -8.26
C MET A 192 1.45 -6.69 -7.44
N ILE A 193 1.29 -5.82 -6.43
CA ILE A 193 2.35 -5.52 -5.44
C ILE A 193 2.78 -6.78 -4.69
N HIS A 194 1.83 -7.64 -4.33
CA HIS A 194 2.16 -8.91 -3.68
C HIS A 194 2.95 -9.86 -4.59
N LYS A 195 2.55 -9.96 -5.87
CA LYS A 195 3.26 -10.77 -6.87
C LYS A 195 4.66 -10.24 -7.12
N TYR A 196 4.79 -8.93 -7.26
CA TYR A 196 6.06 -8.23 -7.36
C TYR A 196 6.99 -8.60 -6.19
N TRP A 197 6.49 -8.49 -4.97
CA TRP A 197 7.26 -8.83 -3.78
C TRP A 197 7.70 -10.29 -3.74
N LEU A 198 6.81 -11.21 -4.16
CA LEU A 198 7.14 -12.64 -4.19
C LEU A 198 8.27 -12.95 -5.18
N SER A 199 8.24 -12.33 -6.37
CA SER A 199 9.30 -12.46 -7.40
C SER A 199 10.65 -11.94 -6.88
N VAL A 200 10.67 -10.77 -6.23
CA VAL A 200 11.90 -10.23 -5.63
C VAL A 200 12.47 -11.14 -4.54
N CYS A 201 11.62 -11.71 -3.68
CA CYS A 201 12.09 -12.62 -2.62
C CYS A 201 12.60 -13.97 -3.14
N GLU A 202 12.11 -14.44 -4.28
CA GLU A 202 12.61 -15.67 -4.92
C GLU A 202 14.05 -15.47 -5.40
N ASN A 203 14.32 -14.35 -6.06
CA ASN A 203 15.66 -13.98 -6.50
C ASN A 203 16.64 -13.80 -5.31
N GLU A 204 16.19 -13.16 -4.23
CA GLU A 204 17.01 -13.02 -3.01
C GLU A 204 17.37 -14.38 -2.39
N ALA A 205 16.44 -15.35 -2.39
CA ALA A 205 16.68 -16.70 -1.87
C ALA A 205 17.65 -17.51 -2.74
N GLU A 206 17.55 -17.39 -4.07
CA GLU A 206 18.49 -18.02 -5.00
C GLU A 206 19.91 -17.51 -4.78
N CYS A 207 20.10 -16.18 -4.70
CA CYS A 207 21.40 -15.56 -4.42
C CYS A 207 22.03 -16.08 -3.11
N ILE A 208 21.26 -16.15 -2.02
CA ILE A 208 21.77 -16.68 -0.74
C ILE A 208 22.15 -18.16 -0.85
N SER A 209 21.35 -18.96 -1.57
CA SER A 209 21.63 -20.39 -1.73
C SER A 209 22.94 -20.66 -2.51
N LEU A 210 23.28 -19.81 -3.49
CA LEU A 210 24.53 -19.88 -4.24
C LEU A 210 25.75 -19.51 -3.39
N ILE A 211 25.61 -18.49 -2.52
CA ILE A 211 26.65 -18.10 -1.56
C ILE A 211 26.92 -19.25 -0.59
N VAL A 212 25.87 -19.88 -0.04
CA VAL A 212 26.00 -21.00 0.90
C VAL A 212 26.59 -22.26 0.24
N LYS A 213 26.30 -22.50 -1.05
CA LYS A 213 26.92 -23.58 -1.83
C LYS A 213 28.37 -23.33 -2.22
N GLY A 214 28.91 -22.13 -1.96
CA GLY A 214 30.29 -21.81 -2.29
C GLY A 214 30.56 -21.62 -3.79
N GLU A 215 29.51 -21.37 -4.60
CA GLU A 215 29.65 -21.16 -6.05
C GLU A 215 29.96 -19.71 -6.43
N ILE A 216 30.03 -18.79 -5.45
CA ILE A 216 30.58 -17.44 -5.67
C ILE A 216 31.99 -17.39 -5.10
N LYS A 217 32.96 -17.83 -5.91
CA LYS A 217 34.33 -17.32 -5.80
C LYS A 217 34.30 -15.86 -6.25
N ASN A 218 34.55 -14.94 -5.31
CA ASN A 218 34.94 -13.55 -5.49
C ASN A 218 35.06 -13.07 -6.95
N VAL A 219 34.12 -12.25 -7.40
CA VAL A 219 34.38 -11.08 -8.26
C VAL A 219 33.42 -9.98 -7.85
#